data_AF-A0A6A4WY52-F1
#
_entry.id   AF-A0A6A4WY52-F1
#
_cell.length_a   1.000
_cell.length_b   1.000
_cell.length_c   1.000
_cell.angle_alpha   90.00
_cell.angle_beta   90.00
_cell.angle_gamma   90.00
#
_symmetry.space_group_name_H-M   'P 1'
#
loop_
_entity.id
_entity.type
_entity.pdbx_description
1 polymer ?
#
loop_
_entity_poly.entity_id
_entity_poly.type
_entity_poly.pdbx_seq_one_letter_code
_entity_poly.pdbx_strand_id
1 'polypeptide(L)'
;MSKPTHSITPVYTWRIDLASTEPHWQGWFRGLSPLFLSAPAPKVLLLAGIDRLDRELSVGQMQGKFQIQVVPRSGHVVHEDVPDRVAGIVATFLIRQRLTHALDGFQT
;
A
#
# COMPACT_ATOMS: atom_id res chain seq x y z
N MET A 1 -31.96 22.63 43.79
CA MET A 1 -31.26 21.39 43.38
C MET A 1 -30.56 21.66 42.05
N SER A 2 -29.24 21.81 42.10
CA SER A 2 -28.39 22.12 40.93
C SER A 2 -28.18 20.84 40.12
N LYS A 3 -28.48 20.85 38.81
CA LYS A 3 -28.22 19.70 37.93
C LYS A 3 -26.71 19.48 37.82
N PRO A 4 -26.20 18.23 37.84
CA PRO A 4 -24.79 17.97 37.68
C PRO A 4 -24.39 18.23 36.22
N THR A 5 -23.62 19.29 36.01
CA THR A 5 -22.92 19.57 34.75
C THR A 5 -21.95 18.41 34.48
N HIS A 6 -22.34 17.49 33.59
CA HIS A 6 -21.40 16.49 33.09
C HIS A 6 -20.37 17.22 32.23
N SER A 7 -19.13 17.29 32.72
CA SER A 7 -17.97 17.61 31.89
C SER A 7 -17.83 16.50 30.85
N ILE A 8 -18.20 16.78 29.61
CA ILE A 8 -18.00 15.84 28.50
C ILE A 8 -16.50 15.85 28.21
N THR A 9 -15.74 14.97 28.85
CA THR A 9 -14.40 14.60 28.38
C THR A 9 -14.60 13.86 27.05
N PRO A 10 -14.01 14.32 25.94
CA PRO A 10 -14.17 13.63 24.67
C PRO A 10 -13.56 12.22 24.78
N VAL A 11 -14.40 11.20 24.60
CA VAL A 11 -13.96 9.80 24.52
C VAL A 11 -13.50 9.52 23.10
N TYR A 12 -12.31 8.95 22.95
CA TYR A 12 -11.81 8.53 21.64
C TYR A 12 -12.70 7.43 21.07
N THR A 13 -13.00 7.53 19.78
CA THR A 13 -13.67 6.49 19.00
C THR A 13 -12.98 6.32 17.66
N TRP A 14 -13.20 5.18 17.01
CA TRP A 14 -12.75 4.96 15.64
C TRP A 14 -13.37 6.01 14.72
N ARG A 15 -12.56 6.53 13.78
CA ARG A 15 -13.04 7.52 12.80
C ARG A 15 -14.15 6.96 11.91
N ILE A 16 -14.15 5.65 11.68
CA ILE A 16 -15.12 4.94 10.85
C ILE A 16 -15.33 3.53 11.41
N ASP A 17 -16.58 3.06 11.39
CA ASP A 17 -16.88 1.63 11.50
C ASP A 17 -16.57 0.95 10.17
N LEU A 18 -15.36 0.42 10.02
CA LEU A 18 -14.92 -0.22 8.78
C LEU A 18 -15.75 -1.46 8.45
N ALA A 19 -16.30 -2.17 9.45
CA ALA A 19 -17.10 -3.37 9.24
C ALA A 19 -18.39 -3.07 8.46
N SER A 20 -18.96 -1.88 8.64
CA SER A 20 -20.13 -1.42 7.86
C SER A 20 -19.89 -1.39 6.34
N THR A 21 -18.62 -1.39 5.89
CA THR A 21 -18.24 -1.38 4.47
C THR A 21 -18.08 -2.77 3.87
N GLU A 22 -18.26 -3.84 4.66
CA GLU A 22 -18.15 -5.25 4.22
C GLU A 22 -18.87 -5.54 2.89
N PRO A 23 -20.10 -5.06 2.63
CA PRO A 23 -20.80 -5.33 1.37
C PRO A 23 -20.03 -4.88 0.11
N HIS A 24 -19.06 -3.98 0.24
CA HIS A 24 -18.27 -3.46 -0.88
C HIS A 24 -16.95 -4.22 -1.10
N TRP A 25 -16.46 -4.96 -0.10
CA TRP A 25 -15.12 -5.56 -0.13
C TRP A 25 -14.92 -6.51 -1.31
N GLN A 26 -15.94 -7.33 -1.62
CA GLN A 26 -15.87 -8.21 -2.78
C GLN A 26 -15.66 -7.42 -4.08
N GLY A 27 -16.32 -6.27 -4.24
CA GLY A 27 -16.15 -5.40 -5.40
C GLY A 27 -14.78 -4.74 -5.49
N TRP A 28 -14.12 -4.50 -4.35
CA TRP A 28 -12.77 -3.92 -4.33
C TRP A 28 -11.69 -4.90 -4.79
N PHE A 29 -11.83 -6.19 -4.44
CA PHE A 29 -10.77 -7.18 -4.64
C PHE A 29 -11.02 -8.16 -5.79
N ARG A 30 -12.28 -8.43 -6.16
CA ARG A 30 -12.60 -9.37 -7.24
C ARG A 30 -12.03 -8.86 -8.57
N GLY A 31 -11.08 -9.61 -9.13
CA GLY A 31 -10.43 -9.26 -10.40
C GLY A 31 -9.38 -8.15 -10.29
N LEU A 32 -8.93 -7.81 -9.08
CA LEU A 32 -7.91 -6.77 -8.89
C LEU A 32 -6.57 -7.12 -9.56
N SER A 33 -6.13 -8.37 -9.45
CA SER A 33 -4.88 -8.85 -10.06
C SER A 33 -4.84 -8.75 -11.59
N PRO A 34 -5.82 -9.26 -12.35
CA PRO A 34 -5.84 -9.10 -13.79
C PRO A 34 -6.02 -7.63 -14.20
N LEU A 35 -6.79 -6.85 -13.43
CA LEU A 35 -6.94 -5.42 -13.65
C LEU A 35 -5.59 -4.69 -13.51
N PHE A 36 -4.85 -4.94 -12.43
CA PHE A 36 -3.50 -4.42 -12.22
C PHE A 36 -2.54 -4.83 -13.35
N LEU A 37 -2.57 -6.10 -13.76
CA LEU A 37 -1.71 -6.60 -14.84
C LEU A 37 -2.06 -5.98 -16.20
N SER A 38 -3.33 -5.65 -16.45
CA SER A 38 -3.80 -5.05 -17.70
C SER A 38 -3.43 -3.57 -17.87
N ALA A 39 -3.11 -2.87 -16.79
CA ALA A 39 -2.81 -1.44 -16.84
C ALA A 39 -1.56 -1.18 -17.72
N PRO A 40 -1.66 -0.33 -18.77
CA PRO A 40 -0.58 -0.10 -19.74
C PRO A 40 0.44 0.92 -19.23
N ALA A 41 1.01 0.66 -18.05
CA ALA A 41 2.02 1.50 -17.41
C ALA A 41 3.09 0.65 -16.74
N PRO A 42 4.31 1.20 -16.51
CA PRO A 42 5.24 0.61 -15.57
C PRO A 42 4.61 0.47 -14.19
N LYS A 43 4.83 -0.67 -13.54
CA LYS A 43 4.19 -1.01 -12.26
C LYS A 43 5.23 -1.51 -11.26
N VAL A 44 5.02 -1.16 -10.00
CA VAL A 44 5.78 -1.71 -8.85
C VAL A 44 4.79 -2.18 -7.78
N LEU A 45 5.04 -3.35 -7.21
CA LEU A 45 4.27 -3.94 -6.11
C LEU A 45 5.18 -4.12 -4.90
N LEU A 46 4.85 -3.46 -3.79
CA LEU A 46 5.57 -3.55 -2.52
C LEU A 46 4.84 -4.53 -1.60
N LEU A 47 5.57 -5.52 -1.07
CA LEU A 47 5.01 -6.58 -0.23
C LEU A 47 5.78 -6.69 1.08
N ALA A 48 5.07 -6.83 2.20
CA ALA A 48 5.69 -7.17 3.48
C ALA A 48 6.30 -8.58 3.49
N GLY A 49 5.74 -9.50 2.70
CA GLY A 49 6.18 -10.89 2.52
C GLY A 49 5.71 -11.44 1.17
N ILE A 50 6.45 -12.41 0.62
CA ILE A 50 6.19 -12.98 -0.72
C ILE A 50 5.05 -14.00 -0.73
N ASP A 51 4.62 -14.45 0.45
CA ASP A 51 3.52 -15.38 0.71
C ASP A 51 2.14 -14.84 0.28
N ARG A 52 2.06 -13.57 -0.12
CA ARG A 52 0.80 -12.87 -0.42
C ARG A 52 0.47 -12.74 -1.91
N LEU A 53 1.26 -13.35 -2.80
CA LEU A 53 0.98 -13.31 -4.25
C LEU A 53 -0.01 -14.39 -4.64
N ASP A 54 -1.09 -14.00 -5.32
CA ASP A 54 -1.95 -14.95 -5.99
C ASP A 54 -1.30 -15.53 -7.26
N ARG A 55 -1.98 -16.52 -7.86
CA ARG A 55 -1.50 -17.20 -9.07
C ARG A 55 -1.29 -16.24 -10.25
N GLU A 56 -2.17 -15.27 -10.46
CA GLU A 56 -2.11 -14.38 -11.61
C GLU A 56 -0.95 -13.40 -11.50
N LEU A 57 -0.75 -12.80 -10.32
CA LEU A 57 0.39 -11.94 -10.04
C LEU A 57 1.70 -12.72 -10.06
N SER A 58 1.73 -13.97 -9.59
CA SER A 58 2.91 -14.84 -9.68
C SER A 58 3.31 -15.08 -11.14
N VAL A 59 2.34 -15.42 -12.00
CA VAL A 59 2.58 -15.57 -13.45
C VAL A 59 3.02 -14.25 -14.07
N GLY A 60 2.37 -13.13 -13.73
CA GLY A 60 2.73 -11.82 -14.23
C GLY A 60 4.14 -11.38 -13.82
N GLN A 61 4.56 -11.72 -12.61
CA GLN A 61 5.90 -11.44 -12.09
C GLN A 61 6.96 -12.28 -12.81
N MET A 62 6.70 -13.58 -13.02
CA MET A 62 7.59 -14.45 -13.81
C MET A 62 7.70 -13.99 -15.28
N GLN A 63 6.66 -13.38 -15.83
CA GLN A 63 6.67 -12.77 -17.17
C GLN A 63 7.31 -11.37 -17.21
N GLY A 64 7.77 -10.82 -16.09
CA GLY A 64 8.38 -9.50 -16.02
C GLY A 64 7.39 -8.33 -16.21
N LYS A 65 6.08 -8.53 -15.98
CA LYS A 65 5.04 -7.50 -16.22
C LYS A 65 5.05 -6.34 -15.23
N PHE A 66 5.70 -6.52 -14.07
CA PHE A 66 5.83 -5.50 -13.03
C PHE A 66 7.06 -5.77 -12.15
N GLN A 67 7.56 -4.75 -11.46
CA GLN A 67 8.61 -4.89 -10.46
C GLN A 67 8.01 -5.31 -9.12
N ILE A 68 8.65 -6.25 -8.44
CA ILE A 68 8.33 -6.62 -7.07
C ILE A 68 9.41 -6.12 -6.11
N GLN A 69 9.00 -5.64 -4.93
CA GLN A 69 9.91 -5.32 -3.83
C GLN A 69 9.36 -5.92 -2.54
N VAL A 70 10.17 -6.77 -1.90
CA VAL A 70 9.84 -7.32 -0.59
C VAL A 70 10.48 -6.43 0.48
N VAL A 71 9.64 -5.98 1.41
CA VAL A 71 9.96 -5.05 2.48
C VAL A 71 9.85 -5.80 3.81
N PRO A 72 10.84 -6.64 4.16
CA PRO A 72 10.81 -7.43 5.38
C PRO A 72 10.77 -6.52 6.62
N ARG A 73 10.20 -7.05 7.71
CA ARG A 73 9.97 -6.35 9.00
C ARG A 73 8.91 -5.25 8.93
N SER A 74 7.96 -5.36 8.01
CA SER A 74 6.77 -4.52 7.96
C SER A 74 5.50 -5.36 8.12
N GLY A 75 4.43 -4.75 8.63
CA GLY A 75 3.11 -5.34 8.80
C GLY A 75 2.20 -5.05 7.61
N HIS A 76 1.00 -4.54 7.88
CA HIS A 76 0.05 -4.17 6.82
C HIS A 76 0.32 -2.78 6.24
N VAL A 77 0.86 -1.86 7.03
CA VAL A 77 1.02 -0.45 6.67
C VAL A 77 2.49 -0.15 6.42
N VAL A 78 3.05 -0.80 5.39
CA VAL A 78 4.51 -0.82 5.11
C VAL A 78 5.14 0.58 4.97
N HIS A 79 4.34 1.57 4.56
CA HIS A 79 4.76 2.95 4.39
C HIS A 79 4.85 3.72 5.71
N GLU A 80 4.14 3.31 6.76
CA GLU A 80 4.29 3.85 8.11
C GLU A 80 5.37 3.08 8.89
N ASP A 81 5.50 1.77 8.67
CA ASP A 81 6.47 0.93 9.38
C ASP A 81 7.93 1.24 8.98
N VAL A 82 8.19 1.43 7.68
CA VAL A 82 9.54 1.65 7.13
C VAL A 82 9.54 2.73 6.04
N PRO A 83 9.17 3.98 6.38
CA PRO A 83 8.93 5.06 5.43
C PRO A 83 10.15 5.34 4.52
N ASP A 84 11.35 5.39 5.08
CA ASP A 84 12.58 5.69 4.32
C ASP A 84 12.84 4.64 3.23
N ARG A 85 12.57 3.37 3.53
CA ARG A 85 12.74 2.28 2.58
C ARG A 85 11.70 2.33 1.47
N VAL A 86 10.45 2.64 1.81
CA VAL A 86 9.38 2.82 0.82
C VAL A 86 9.70 4.00 -0.09
N ALA A 87 10.15 5.13 0.47
CA ALA A 87 10.56 6.30 -0.29
C ALA A 87 11.72 5.98 -1.25
N GLY A 88 12.74 5.26 -0.79
CA GLY A 88 13.87 4.81 -1.63
C GLY A 88 13.41 3.92 -2.79
N ILE A 89 12.53 2.94 -2.53
CA ILE A 89 11.97 2.07 -3.57
C ILE A 89 11.21 2.88 -4.62
N VAL A 90 10.35 3.81 -4.20
CA VAL A 90 9.54 4.64 -5.11
C VAL A 90 10.44 5.57 -5.91
N ALA A 91 11.41 6.24 -5.27
CA ALA A 91 12.36 7.12 -5.95
C ALA A 91 13.16 6.36 -7.01
N THR A 92 13.74 5.21 -6.66
CA THR A 92 14.49 4.35 -7.61
C THR A 92 13.59 3.88 -8.75
N PHE A 93 12.33 3.53 -8.48
CA PHE A 93 11.37 3.18 -9.53
C PHE A 93 11.11 4.35 -10.48
N LEU A 94 10.82 5.55 -9.96
CA LEU A 94 10.52 6.74 -10.78
C LEU A 94 11.72 7.16 -11.64
N ILE A 95 12.93 7.15 -11.06
CA ILE A 95 14.17 7.46 -11.79
C ILE A 95 14.41 6.42 -12.89
N ARG A 96 14.27 5.12 -12.58
CA ARG A 96 14.44 4.02 -13.54
C ARG A 96 13.45 4.11 -14.71
N GLN A 97 12.22 4.55 -14.45
CA GLN A 97 11.19 4.77 -15.47
C GLN A 97 11.32 6.13 -16.18
N ARG A 98 12.34 6.94 -15.86
CA ARG A 98 12.57 8.28 -16.41
C ARG A 98 11.39 9.23 -16.21
N LEU A 99 10.68 9.07 -15.09
CA LEU A 99 9.57 9.94 -14.69
C LEU A 99 10.03 11.14 -13.85
N THR A 100 11.22 11.07 -13.28
CA THR A 100 11.86 12.15 -12.52
C THR A 100 13.38 12.00 -12.55
N HIS A 101 14.08 12.96 -11.95
CA HIS A 101 15.53 12.98 -11.78
C HIS A 101 15.92 12.83 -10.30
N ALA A 102 17.10 12.27 -10.07
CA ALA A 102 17.69 12.21 -8.74
C ALA A 102 18.04 13.62 -8.25
N LEU A 103 17.80 13.89 -6.96
CA LEU A 103 18.39 15.05 -6.29
C LEU A 103 19.87 14.79 -6.02
N ASP A 104 20.65 15.86 -5.87
CA ASP A 104 22.07 15.77 -5.53
C ASP A 104 22.26 14.95 -4.24
N GLY A 105 23.10 13.92 -4.32
CA GLY A 105 23.40 13.02 -3.20
C GLY A 105 22.46 11.82 -3.04
N PHE A 106 21.43 11.65 -3.87
CA PHE A 106 20.61 10.44 -3.85
C PHE A 106 21.40 9.23 -4.40
N GLN A 107 21.60 8.21 -3.57
CA GLN A 107 22.23 6.95 -3.97
C GLN A 107 21.15 5.88 -4.16
N THR A 108 21.12 5.29 -5.36
CA THR A 108 20.20 4.20 -5.74
C THR A 108 20.61 2.85 -5.18
#